data_AF-A0A660WPG2-F1
#
_entry.id   AF-A0A660WPG2-F1
#
_cell.length_a   1.000
_cell.length_b   1.000
_cell.length_c   1.000
_cell.angle_alpha   90.00
_cell.angle_beta   90.00
_cell.angle_gamma   90.00
#
_symmetry.space_group_name_H-M   'P 1'
#
loop_
_entity.id
_entity.type
_entity.pdbx_description
1 polymer ?
#
loop_
_entity_poly.entity_id
_entity_poly.type
_entity_poly.pdbx_seq_one_letter_code
_entity_poly.pdbx_strand_id
1 'polypeptide(L)'
;KDKKYIWVDTTARWKIKDPLKFFQSVYDERGGQARLDDIIDAAVRDVVTAHNLIEIVRSSNRLIEQISSLQEGKEFIEEGALEEVKVGRDKMRERIINIAKQILPQYGIELIDVRIKRVNYVEEVRKKVYERMIAERKRAAERYRSEGRGIRAEIEGRTEKELKVILSEAYKKAQEIKGEADAKATQIYADAYSKDPQFFSFLKTLDTYKDSIDKNTTIILDTNSDYFKYLKKIKSSPQSP
;
A
#
# COMPACT_ATOMS: atom_id res chain seq x y z
N LYS A 1 -15.57 32.09 -8.27
CA LYS A 1 -15.35 31.77 -6.84
C LYS A 1 -13.96 31.20 -6.60
N ASP A 2 -13.42 30.50 -7.60
CA ASP A 2 -12.01 30.08 -7.64
C ASP A 2 -11.11 31.25 -8.09
N LYS A 3 -10.03 31.56 -7.36
CA LYS A 3 -9.11 32.70 -7.65
C LYS A 3 -8.02 32.30 -8.66
N LYS A 4 -8.39 31.56 -9.71
CA LYS A 4 -7.45 31.01 -10.69
C LYS A 4 -7.68 31.64 -12.06
N TYR A 5 -6.61 32.12 -12.66
CA TYR A 5 -6.66 32.63 -14.02
C TYR A 5 -6.77 31.47 -15.02
N ILE A 6 -7.75 31.58 -15.92
CA ILE A 6 -8.06 30.59 -16.94
C ILE A 6 -8.26 31.25 -18.29
N TRP A 7 -7.99 30.49 -19.34
CA TRP A 7 -8.39 30.74 -20.71
C TRP A 7 -9.63 29.91 -21.03
N VAL A 8 -10.68 30.58 -21.51
CA VAL A 8 -11.91 29.92 -21.95
C VAL A 8 -12.07 30.20 -23.45
N ASP A 9 -12.16 29.14 -24.23
CA ASP A 9 -12.44 29.19 -25.66
C ASP A 9 -13.91 28.83 -25.87
N THR A 10 -14.68 29.71 -26.51
CA THR A 10 -16.11 29.54 -26.74
C THR A 10 -16.44 29.59 -28.23
N THR A 11 -17.53 28.93 -28.59
CA THR A 11 -18.07 28.95 -29.94
C THR A 11 -19.56 29.20 -29.88
N ALA A 12 -20.06 30.00 -30.80
CA ALA A 12 -21.45 30.39 -30.86
C ALA A 12 -22.02 30.14 -32.25
N ARG A 13 -23.30 29.76 -32.28
CA ARG A 13 -24.10 29.72 -33.51
C ARG A 13 -25.14 30.83 -33.42
N TRP A 14 -25.22 31.64 -34.45
CA TRP A 14 -26.10 32.79 -34.51
C TRP A 14 -26.63 32.97 -35.94
N LYS A 15 -27.67 33.79 -36.09
CA LYS A 15 -28.21 34.21 -37.37
C LYS A 15 -28.68 35.65 -37.29
N ILE A 16 -28.71 36.34 -38.44
CA ILE A 16 -29.33 37.66 -38.56
C ILE A 16 -30.84 37.44 -38.61
N LYS A 17 -31.57 37.98 -37.63
CA LYS A 17 -33.04 37.90 -37.57
C LYS A 17 -33.69 39.13 -38.17
N ASP A 18 -33.13 40.31 -37.90
CA ASP A 18 -33.61 41.59 -38.44
C ASP A 18 -32.45 42.28 -39.21
N PRO A 19 -32.41 42.13 -40.55
CA PRO A 19 -31.33 42.67 -41.36
C PRO A 19 -31.22 44.20 -41.32
N LEU A 20 -32.34 44.92 -41.19
CA LEU A 20 -32.33 46.39 -41.16
C LEU A 20 -31.68 46.88 -39.86
N LYS A 21 -32.12 46.31 -38.74
CA LYS A 21 -31.57 46.64 -37.42
C LYS A 21 -30.11 46.21 -37.30
N PHE A 22 -29.74 45.09 -37.90
CA PHE A 22 -28.36 44.63 -37.99
C PHE A 22 -27.49 45.64 -38.74
N PHE A 23 -27.89 46.03 -39.95
CA PHE A 23 -27.13 46.99 -40.75
C PHE A 23 -27.00 48.35 -40.05
N GLN A 24 -28.06 48.85 -39.41
CA GLN A 24 -28.03 50.12 -38.69
C GLN A 24 -27.13 50.10 -37.44
N SER A 25 -26.98 48.94 -36.79
CA SER A 25 -26.29 48.84 -35.50
C SER A 25 -24.85 48.37 -35.61
N VAL A 26 -24.56 47.42 -36.52
CA VAL A 26 -23.24 46.80 -36.66
C VAL A 26 -22.66 46.90 -38.08
N TYR A 27 -23.42 47.42 -39.04
CA TYR A 27 -23.03 47.64 -40.44
C TYR A 27 -22.75 46.37 -41.26
N ASP A 28 -21.83 45.53 -40.83
CA ASP A 28 -21.42 44.31 -41.55
C ASP A 28 -21.26 43.10 -40.62
N GLU A 29 -20.92 41.95 -41.21
CA GLU A 29 -20.71 40.70 -40.46
C GLU A 29 -19.53 40.81 -39.49
N ARG A 30 -18.48 41.59 -39.82
CA ARG A 30 -17.30 41.76 -38.95
C ARG A 30 -17.69 42.54 -37.69
N GLY A 31 -18.47 43.60 -37.84
CA GLY A 31 -19.04 44.37 -36.72
C GLY A 31 -20.00 43.51 -35.89
N GLY A 32 -20.83 42.70 -36.55
CA GLY A 32 -21.73 41.75 -35.87
C GLY A 32 -20.97 40.74 -35.04
N GLN A 33 -19.90 40.15 -35.59
CA GLN A 33 -19.02 39.21 -34.91
C GLN A 33 -18.32 39.86 -33.72
N ALA A 34 -17.77 41.07 -33.86
CA ALA A 34 -17.15 41.79 -32.75
C ALA A 34 -18.13 42.05 -31.60
N ARG A 35 -19.37 42.46 -31.90
CA ARG A 35 -20.42 42.63 -30.88
C ARG A 35 -20.83 41.33 -30.20
N LEU A 36 -20.90 40.25 -30.97
CA LEU A 36 -21.18 38.92 -30.43
C LEU A 36 -20.06 38.48 -29.48
N ASP A 37 -18.80 38.63 -29.89
CA ASP A 37 -17.65 38.27 -29.08
C ASP A 37 -17.65 39.06 -27.76
N ASP A 38 -17.84 40.39 -27.80
CA ASP A 38 -17.93 41.23 -26.60
C ASP A 38 -19.03 40.78 -25.62
N ILE A 39 -20.24 40.51 -26.14
CA ILE A 39 -21.41 40.14 -25.32
C ILE A 39 -21.25 38.73 -24.75
N ILE A 40 -20.79 37.78 -25.57
CA ILE A 40 -20.62 36.39 -25.14
C ILE A 40 -19.48 36.27 -24.16
N ASP A 41 -18.34 36.93 -24.40
CA ASP A 41 -17.20 36.91 -23.48
C ASP A 41 -17.54 37.54 -22.14
N ALA A 42 -18.31 38.64 -22.13
CA ALA A 42 -18.83 39.23 -20.90
C ALA A 42 -19.76 38.25 -20.14
N ALA A 43 -20.74 37.65 -20.83
CA ALA A 43 -21.66 36.70 -20.21
C ALA A 43 -20.94 35.45 -19.67
N VAL A 44 -19.95 34.94 -20.41
CA VAL A 44 -19.10 33.82 -19.99
C VAL A 44 -18.30 34.21 -18.76
N ARG A 45 -17.65 35.38 -18.76
CA ARG A 45 -16.88 35.88 -17.61
C ARG A 45 -17.74 35.98 -16.35
N ASP A 46 -18.94 36.54 -16.45
CA ASP A 46 -19.85 36.68 -15.30
C ASP A 46 -20.24 35.32 -14.73
N VAL A 47 -20.58 34.38 -15.59
CA VAL A 47 -20.97 33.03 -15.18
C VAL A 47 -19.79 32.26 -14.58
N VAL A 48 -18.61 32.33 -15.19
CA VAL A 48 -17.36 31.69 -14.72
C VAL A 48 -16.92 32.24 -13.37
N THR A 49 -16.98 33.56 -13.19
CA THR A 49 -16.56 34.21 -11.93
C THR A 49 -17.51 33.92 -10.78
N ALA A 50 -18.80 33.68 -11.05
CA ALA A 50 -19.78 33.31 -10.02
C ALA A 50 -19.65 31.86 -9.52
N HIS A 51 -19.12 30.94 -10.31
CA HIS A 51 -19.11 29.50 -10.01
C HIS A 51 -17.69 28.94 -9.75
N ASN A 52 -17.62 27.66 -9.41
CA ASN A 52 -16.37 26.92 -9.30
C ASN A 52 -15.95 26.39 -10.68
N LEU A 53 -14.64 26.30 -10.92
CA LEU A 53 -14.10 25.86 -12.20
C LEU A 53 -14.53 24.43 -12.57
N ILE A 54 -14.67 23.57 -11.57
CA ILE A 54 -15.10 22.18 -11.76
C ILE A 54 -16.48 22.08 -12.42
N GLU A 55 -17.38 23.02 -12.14
CA GLU A 55 -18.73 23.04 -12.70
C GLU A 55 -18.76 23.47 -14.17
N ILE A 56 -17.70 24.14 -14.64
CA ILE A 56 -17.55 24.52 -16.05
C ILE A 56 -17.13 23.31 -16.87
N VAL A 57 -16.30 22.45 -16.30
CA VAL A 57 -15.77 21.25 -16.96
C VAL A 57 -16.78 20.10 -16.91
N ARG A 58 -17.50 19.94 -15.79
CA ARG A 58 -18.33 18.77 -15.51
C ARG A 58 -19.83 19.12 -15.43
N SER A 59 -20.66 18.36 -16.16
CA SER A 59 -22.13 18.49 -16.10
C SER A 59 -22.77 17.76 -14.91
N SER A 60 -22.22 16.62 -14.48
CA SER A 60 -22.80 15.80 -13.41
C SER A 60 -21.74 15.00 -12.64
N ASN A 61 -22.09 14.55 -11.43
CA ASN A 61 -21.19 13.77 -10.57
C ASN A 61 -21.15 12.27 -10.91
N ARG A 62 -21.92 11.80 -11.91
CA ARG A 62 -22.04 10.38 -12.27
C ARG A 62 -20.70 9.68 -12.45
N LEU A 63 -19.74 10.35 -13.09
CA LEU A 63 -18.41 9.79 -13.31
C LEU A 63 -17.65 9.58 -11.99
N ILE A 64 -17.74 10.54 -11.06
CA ILE A 64 -17.08 10.44 -9.75
C ILE A 64 -17.76 9.37 -8.89
N GLU A 65 -19.09 9.28 -8.93
CA GLU A 65 -19.85 8.24 -8.23
C GLU A 65 -19.46 6.84 -8.71
N GLN A 66 -19.33 6.65 -10.03
CA GLN A 66 -18.86 5.39 -10.62
C GLN A 66 -17.43 5.06 -10.16
N ILE A 67 -16.49 6.01 -10.21
CA ILE A 67 -15.11 5.77 -9.78
C ILE A 67 -15.05 5.50 -8.27
N SER A 68 -15.86 6.20 -7.47
CA SER A 68 -15.92 6.02 -6.02
C SER A 68 -16.52 4.67 -5.60
N SER A 69 -17.35 4.07 -6.44
CA SER A 69 -17.93 2.73 -6.20
C SER A 69 -16.92 1.60 -6.42
N LEU A 70 -15.86 1.85 -7.21
CA LEU A 70 -14.73 0.95 -7.35
C LEU A 70 -13.85 1.13 -6.11
N GLN A 71 -13.71 0.10 -5.27
CA GLN A 71 -13.05 0.18 -3.95
C GLN A 71 -11.62 0.75 -3.99
N GLU A 72 -10.91 0.56 -5.10
CA GLU A 72 -9.55 1.09 -5.30
C GLU A 72 -9.52 2.53 -5.83
N GLY A 73 -10.63 3.07 -6.35
CA GLY A 73 -10.66 4.36 -7.05
C GLY A 73 -10.54 5.58 -6.16
N LYS A 74 -11.03 5.50 -4.91
CA LYS A 74 -11.12 6.66 -4.01
C LYS A 74 -9.77 7.25 -3.62
N GLU A 75 -8.73 6.42 -3.49
CA GLU A 75 -7.41 6.88 -3.06
C GLU A 75 -6.59 7.52 -4.19
N PHE A 76 -6.97 7.28 -5.46
CA PHE A 76 -6.33 7.92 -6.62
C PHE A 76 -7.00 9.23 -7.04
N ILE A 77 -8.20 9.51 -6.54
CA ILE A 77 -8.92 10.75 -6.85
C ILE A 77 -8.35 11.88 -5.99
N GLU A 78 -7.88 12.94 -6.63
CA GLU A 78 -7.48 14.15 -5.92
C GLU A 78 -8.68 14.76 -5.17
N GLU A 79 -8.46 15.26 -3.95
CA GLU A 79 -9.52 15.91 -3.15
C GLU A 79 -10.29 16.98 -3.93
N GLY A 80 -9.63 17.71 -4.83
CA GLY A 80 -10.29 18.73 -5.68
C GLY A 80 -11.22 18.16 -6.75
N ALA A 81 -11.04 16.90 -7.17
CA ALA A 81 -11.92 16.23 -8.13
C ALA A 81 -13.20 15.68 -7.48
N LEU A 82 -13.19 15.53 -6.14
CA LEU A 82 -14.36 15.15 -5.33
C LEU A 82 -15.32 16.30 -5.07
N GLU A 83 -14.97 17.55 -5.43
CA GLU A 83 -15.89 18.68 -5.29
C GLU A 83 -17.22 18.39 -5.99
N GLU A 84 -18.33 18.55 -5.29
CA GLU A 84 -19.66 18.29 -5.80
C GLU A 84 -20.10 19.37 -6.81
N VAL A 85 -20.57 18.95 -7.98
CA VAL A 85 -21.16 19.87 -8.97
C VAL A 85 -22.60 20.17 -8.57
N LYS A 86 -22.91 21.45 -8.29
CA LYS A 86 -24.26 21.90 -7.93
C LYS A 86 -25.04 22.41 -9.15
N VAL A 87 -24.38 23.19 -10.00
CA VAL A 87 -25.02 23.82 -11.18
C VAL A 87 -24.77 22.99 -12.43
N GLY A 88 -23.50 22.69 -12.68
CA GLY A 88 -23.07 21.92 -13.84
C GLY A 88 -23.09 22.70 -15.15
N ARG A 89 -22.29 22.22 -16.11
CA ARG A 89 -22.01 22.89 -17.38
C ARG A 89 -23.27 23.23 -18.19
N ASP A 90 -24.29 22.37 -18.16
CA ASP A 90 -25.50 22.58 -18.98
C ASP A 90 -26.32 23.78 -18.50
N LYS A 91 -26.50 23.93 -17.18
CA LYS A 91 -27.16 25.10 -16.59
C LYS A 91 -26.32 26.37 -16.75
N MET A 92 -24.99 26.25 -16.69
CA MET A 92 -24.08 27.37 -16.97
C MET A 92 -24.25 27.86 -18.40
N ARG A 93 -24.32 26.94 -19.37
CA ARG A 93 -24.61 27.25 -20.77
C ARG A 93 -25.94 27.98 -20.92
N GLU A 94 -26.99 27.49 -20.28
CA GLU A 94 -28.32 28.14 -20.33
C GLU A 94 -28.28 29.56 -19.77
N ARG A 95 -27.57 29.79 -18.67
CA ARG A 95 -27.37 31.13 -18.11
C ARG A 95 -26.65 32.06 -19.09
N ILE A 96 -25.56 31.60 -19.71
CA ILE A 96 -24.82 32.37 -20.73
C ILE A 96 -25.75 32.75 -21.89
N ILE A 97 -26.51 31.79 -22.41
CA ILE A 97 -27.47 32.02 -23.49
C ILE A 97 -28.53 33.04 -23.09
N ASN A 98 -29.08 32.93 -21.87
CA ASN A 98 -30.12 33.83 -21.39
C ASN A 98 -29.61 35.28 -21.25
N ILE A 99 -28.40 35.47 -20.72
CA ILE A 99 -27.77 36.81 -20.62
C ILE A 99 -27.57 37.39 -22.02
N ALA A 100 -26.96 36.62 -22.94
CA ALA A 100 -26.69 37.09 -24.28
C ALA A 100 -27.97 37.37 -25.09
N LYS A 101 -29.02 36.56 -24.93
CA LYS A 101 -30.33 36.74 -25.58
C LYS A 101 -31.08 38.00 -25.16
N GLN A 102 -30.77 38.58 -24.00
CA GLN A 102 -31.37 39.85 -23.57
C GLN A 102 -30.79 41.05 -24.34
N ILE A 103 -29.55 40.93 -24.81
CA ILE A 103 -28.78 42.05 -25.39
C ILE A 103 -28.77 41.97 -26.92
N LEU A 104 -28.49 40.79 -27.49
CA LEU A 104 -28.30 40.58 -28.94
C LEU A 104 -29.47 41.01 -29.85
N PRO A 105 -30.76 40.91 -29.45
CA PRO A 105 -31.87 41.40 -30.27
C PRO A 105 -31.84 42.92 -30.52
N GLN A 106 -31.10 43.69 -29.72
CA GLN A 106 -30.88 45.12 -29.96
C GLN A 106 -30.03 45.38 -31.20
N TYR A 107 -29.27 44.37 -31.65
CA TYR A 107 -28.42 44.41 -32.85
C TYR A 107 -29.01 43.63 -34.02
N GLY A 108 -30.28 43.18 -33.93
CA GLY A 108 -30.91 42.35 -34.98
C GLY A 108 -30.36 40.92 -35.06
N ILE A 109 -29.59 40.49 -34.05
CA ILE A 109 -28.93 39.17 -33.99
C ILE A 109 -29.77 38.20 -33.14
N GLU A 110 -29.94 36.97 -33.60
CA GLU A 110 -30.53 35.87 -32.84
C GLU A 110 -29.47 34.80 -32.53
N LEU A 111 -29.28 34.53 -31.24
CA LEU A 111 -28.37 33.50 -30.74
C LEU A 111 -29.05 32.13 -30.70
N ILE A 112 -28.47 31.16 -31.40
CA ILE A 112 -28.98 29.78 -31.51
C ILE A 112 -28.40 28.92 -30.38
N ASP A 113 -27.07 28.93 -30.20
CA ASP A 113 -26.38 28.12 -29.19
C ASP A 113 -25.02 28.72 -28.85
N VAL A 114 -24.54 28.49 -27.64
CA VAL A 114 -23.16 28.82 -27.20
C VAL A 114 -22.58 27.59 -26.53
N ARG A 115 -21.34 27.25 -26.84
CA ARG A 115 -20.63 26.13 -26.23
C ARG A 115 -19.23 26.55 -25.84
N ILE A 116 -18.84 26.15 -24.64
CA ILE A 116 -17.45 26.23 -24.19
C ILE A 116 -16.70 25.08 -24.85
N LYS A 117 -15.69 25.37 -25.67
CA LYS A 117 -14.88 24.39 -26.40
C LYS A 117 -13.73 23.89 -25.54
N ARG A 118 -13.01 24.81 -24.88
CA ARG A 118 -11.86 24.49 -24.01
C ARG A 118 -11.80 25.42 -22.81
N VAL A 119 -11.27 24.88 -21.71
CA VAL A 119 -10.95 25.64 -20.49
C VAL A 119 -9.58 25.21 -20.04
N ASN A 120 -8.63 26.14 -20.00
CA ASN A 120 -7.24 25.86 -19.65
C ASN A 120 -6.77 26.81 -18.55
N TYR A 121 -5.93 26.35 -17.64
CA TYR A 121 -5.18 27.26 -16.77
C TYR A 121 -4.16 28.06 -17.57
N VAL A 122 -3.95 29.31 -17.17
CA VAL A 122 -2.78 30.11 -17.60
C VAL A 122 -1.50 29.37 -17.21
N GLU A 123 -0.43 29.54 -17.98
CA GLU A 123 0.82 28.79 -17.81
C GLU A 123 1.37 28.85 -16.38
N GLU A 124 1.35 30.03 -15.76
CA GLU A 124 1.82 30.21 -14.37
C GLU A 124 1.00 29.38 -13.37
N VAL A 125 -0.33 29.43 -13.47
CA VAL A 125 -1.23 28.64 -12.61
C VAL A 125 -1.03 27.15 -12.87
N ARG A 126 -0.86 26.76 -14.13
CA ARG A 126 -0.67 25.35 -14.53
C ARG A 126 0.59 24.74 -13.90
N LYS A 127 1.71 25.46 -13.91
CA LYS A 127 2.96 25.02 -13.26
C LYS A 127 2.75 24.79 -11.75
N LYS A 128 2.15 25.75 -11.06
CA LYS A 128 1.83 25.66 -9.62
C LYS A 128 0.91 24.49 -9.30
N VAL A 129 -0.12 24.26 -10.12
CA VAL A 129 -1.03 23.12 -9.92
C VAL A 129 -0.28 21.81 -10.12
N TYR A 130 0.55 21.66 -11.16
CA TYR A 130 1.34 20.45 -11.37
C TYR A 130 2.33 20.18 -10.24
N GLU A 131 3.03 21.20 -9.75
CA GLU A 131 3.92 21.07 -8.59
C GLU A 131 3.17 20.57 -7.36
N ARG A 132 1.97 21.11 -7.11
CA ARG A 132 1.08 20.64 -6.04
C ARG A 132 0.66 19.17 -6.26
N MET A 133 0.24 18.79 -7.48
CA MET A 133 -0.12 17.40 -7.78
C MET A 133 1.05 16.45 -7.51
N ILE A 134 2.27 16.82 -7.92
CA ILE A 134 3.49 16.03 -7.70
C ILE A 134 3.77 15.90 -6.20
N ALA A 135 3.67 16.99 -5.44
CA ALA A 135 3.87 16.97 -4.00
C ALA A 135 2.85 16.07 -3.29
N GLU A 136 1.57 16.16 -3.69
CA GLU A 136 0.50 15.33 -3.13
C GLU A 136 0.70 13.85 -3.46
N ARG A 137 1.08 13.53 -4.71
CA ARG A 137 1.41 12.16 -5.12
C ARG A 137 2.62 11.60 -4.36
N LYS A 138 3.65 12.40 -4.13
CA LYS A 138 4.81 12.00 -3.31
C LYS A 138 4.41 11.75 -1.86
N ARG A 139 3.56 12.60 -1.27
CA ARG A 139 3.03 12.43 0.08
C ARG A 139 2.20 11.15 0.20
N ALA A 140 1.29 10.91 -0.74
CA ALA A 140 0.50 9.69 -0.79
C ALA A 140 1.40 8.45 -0.88
N ALA A 141 2.38 8.44 -1.80
CA ALA A 141 3.32 7.34 -1.94
C ALA A 141 4.12 7.07 -0.65
N GLU A 142 4.58 8.12 0.04
CA GLU A 142 5.32 7.93 1.29
C GLU A 142 4.43 7.41 2.42
N ARG A 143 3.16 7.85 2.48
CA ARG A 143 2.17 7.29 3.41
C ARG A 143 2.00 5.78 3.19
N TYR A 144 1.78 5.33 1.96
CA TYR A 144 1.68 3.89 1.66
C TYR A 144 2.94 3.12 2.01
N ARG A 145 4.13 3.67 1.70
CA ARG A 145 5.38 3.02 2.10
C ARG A 145 5.48 2.92 3.62
N SER A 146 5.06 3.95 4.36
CA SER A 146 5.07 3.94 5.81
C SER A 146 4.09 2.92 6.40
N GLU A 147 2.87 2.86 5.86
CA GLU A 147 1.86 1.89 6.26
C GLU A 147 2.33 0.45 5.94
N GLY A 148 2.89 0.23 4.75
CA GLY A 148 3.49 -1.06 4.37
C GLY A 148 4.67 -1.46 5.27
N ARG A 149 5.54 -0.51 5.64
CA ARG A 149 6.61 -0.76 6.62
C ARG A 149 6.05 -1.12 8.00
N GLY A 150 4.97 -0.46 8.43
CA GLY A 150 4.30 -0.75 9.70
C GLY A 150 3.71 -2.17 9.74
N ILE A 151 2.90 -2.52 8.73
CA ILE A 151 2.30 -3.85 8.59
C ILE A 151 3.39 -4.92 8.53
N ARG A 152 4.47 -4.68 7.78
CA ARG A 152 5.61 -5.59 7.71
C ARG A 152 6.24 -5.83 9.09
N ALA A 153 6.55 -4.76 9.83
CA ALA A 153 7.18 -4.87 11.15
C ALA A 153 6.27 -5.62 12.15
N GLU A 154 4.95 -5.41 12.07
CA GLU A 154 3.97 -6.14 12.89
C GLU A 154 3.98 -7.64 12.56
N ILE A 155 3.94 -8.00 11.28
CA ILE A 155 3.99 -9.41 10.83
C ILE A 155 5.30 -10.06 11.25
N GLU A 156 6.43 -9.40 11.04
CA GLU A 156 7.75 -9.91 11.43
C GLU A 156 7.82 -10.14 12.96
N GLY A 157 7.40 -9.15 13.76
CA GLY A 157 7.39 -9.26 15.22
C GLY A 157 6.47 -10.36 15.74
N ARG A 158 5.29 -10.53 15.14
CA ARG A 158 4.38 -11.64 15.47
C ARG A 158 5.00 -12.99 15.12
N THR A 159 5.60 -13.10 13.93
CA THR A 159 6.24 -14.33 13.45
C THR A 159 7.41 -14.73 14.34
N GLU A 160 8.26 -13.78 14.72
CA GLU A 160 9.40 -14.04 15.62
C GLU A 160 8.94 -14.53 17.00
N LYS A 161 7.90 -13.90 17.55
CA LYS A 161 7.29 -14.31 18.82
C LYS A 161 6.73 -15.74 18.73
N GLU A 162 5.95 -16.05 17.70
CA GLU A 162 5.38 -17.38 17.48
C GLU A 162 6.47 -18.45 17.33
N LEU A 163 7.50 -18.17 16.52
CA LEU A 163 8.64 -19.07 16.33
C LEU A 163 9.35 -19.37 17.65
N LYS A 164 9.58 -18.34 18.48
CA LYS A 164 10.21 -18.51 19.80
C LYS A 164 9.37 -19.36 20.75
N VAL A 165 8.04 -19.18 20.74
CA VAL A 165 7.12 -20.02 21.53
C VAL A 165 7.21 -21.48 21.07
N ILE A 166 7.08 -21.73 19.77
CA ILE A 166 7.14 -23.09 19.20
C ILE A 166 8.46 -23.78 19.54
N LEU A 167 9.60 -23.10 19.38
CA LEU A 167 10.91 -23.66 19.72
C LEU A 167 11.05 -23.94 21.22
N SER A 168 10.54 -23.06 22.08
CA SER A 168 10.60 -23.25 23.54
C SER A 168 9.74 -24.43 23.99
N GLU A 169 8.54 -24.57 23.44
CA GLU A 169 7.66 -25.71 23.69
C GLU A 169 8.26 -27.02 23.19
N ALA A 170 8.82 -27.02 21.97
CA ALA A 170 9.51 -28.18 21.41
C ALA A 170 10.72 -28.59 22.27
N TYR A 171 11.53 -27.62 22.71
CA TYR A 171 12.69 -27.89 23.56
C TYR A 171 12.26 -28.44 24.93
N LYS A 172 11.26 -27.83 25.58
CA LYS A 172 10.69 -28.32 26.84
C LYS A 172 10.24 -29.77 26.70
N LYS A 173 9.46 -30.08 25.67
CA LYS A 173 8.93 -31.42 25.41
C LYS A 173 10.04 -32.43 25.12
N ALA A 174 11.09 -32.02 24.40
CA ALA A 174 12.26 -32.86 24.18
C ALA A 174 13.02 -33.18 25.48
N GLN A 175 13.17 -32.18 26.37
CA GLN A 175 13.80 -32.39 27.68
C GLN A 175 12.96 -33.26 28.61
N GLU A 176 11.64 -33.11 28.60
CA GLU A 176 10.73 -33.99 29.35
C GLU A 176 10.86 -35.44 28.88
N ILE A 177 10.78 -35.69 27.57
CA ILE A 177 10.94 -37.04 26.99
C ILE A 177 12.32 -37.62 27.34
N LYS A 178 13.38 -36.81 27.24
CA LYS A 178 14.73 -37.25 27.57
C LYS A 178 14.86 -37.58 29.06
N GLY A 179 14.34 -36.74 29.94
CA GLY A 179 14.35 -36.97 31.39
C GLY A 179 13.57 -38.23 31.78
N GLU A 180 12.42 -38.48 31.17
CA GLU A 180 11.67 -39.72 31.36
C GLU A 180 12.43 -40.96 30.85
N ALA A 181 13.10 -40.84 29.71
CA ALA A 181 13.91 -41.92 29.15
C ALA A 181 15.13 -42.23 30.04
N ASP A 182 15.83 -41.20 30.51
CA ASP A 182 16.98 -41.32 31.41
C ASP A 182 16.56 -41.95 32.75
N ALA A 183 15.43 -41.51 33.34
CA ALA A 183 14.88 -42.08 34.56
C ALA A 183 14.54 -43.57 34.40
N LYS A 184 13.87 -43.95 33.29
CA LYS A 184 13.58 -45.35 32.96
C LYS A 184 14.86 -46.15 32.77
N ALA A 185 15.85 -45.60 32.08
CA ALA A 185 17.13 -46.26 31.88
C ALA A 185 17.84 -46.51 33.23
N THR A 186 17.94 -45.49 34.09
CA THR A 186 18.52 -45.62 35.43
C THR A 186 17.80 -46.66 36.27
N GLN A 187 16.46 -46.70 36.22
CA GLN A 187 15.67 -47.70 36.93
C GLN A 187 15.98 -49.12 36.43
N ILE A 188 16.02 -49.35 35.11
CA ILE A 188 16.39 -50.64 34.52
C ILE A 188 17.81 -51.05 34.95
N TYR A 189 18.76 -50.11 34.97
CA TYR A 189 20.13 -50.38 35.43
C TYR A 189 20.20 -50.73 36.91
N ALA A 190 19.45 -50.01 37.77
CA ALA A 190 19.39 -50.29 39.20
C ALA A 190 18.77 -51.68 39.46
N ASP A 191 17.65 -51.99 38.81
CA ASP A 191 16.98 -53.30 38.92
C ASP A 191 17.89 -54.45 38.45
N ALA A 192 18.69 -54.23 37.40
CA ALA A 192 19.66 -55.19 36.91
C ALA A 192 20.84 -55.37 37.89
N TYR A 193 21.38 -54.28 38.45
CA TYR A 193 22.44 -54.32 39.46
C TYR A 193 22.00 -55.06 40.73
N SER A 194 20.77 -54.81 41.19
CA SER A 194 20.21 -55.44 42.39
C SER A 194 20.05 -56.96 42.28
N LYS A 195 20.00 -57.53 41.06
CA LYS A 195 19.92 -58.99 40.85
C LYS A 195 21.24 -59.71 41.14
N ASP A 196 22.37 -59.15 40.69
CA ASP A 196 23.72 -59.60 41.04
C ASP A 196 24.76 -58.48 40.82
N PRO A 197 25.18 -57.80 41.90
CA PRO A 197 26.15 -56.70 41.83
C PRO A 197 27.52 -57.07 41.25
N GLN A 198 27.98 -58.30 41.51
CA GLN A 198 29.31 -58.74 41.09
C GLN A 198 29.34 -59.09 39.60
N PHE A 199 28.28 -59.74 39.12
CA PHE A 199 28.14 -60.11 37.72
C PHE A 199 27.90 -58.90 36.81
N PHE A 200 27.05 -57.94 37.24
CA PHE A 200 26.83 -56.69 36.49
C PHE A 200 28.13 -55.87 36.35
N SER A 201 28.88 -55.72 37.45
CA SER A 201 30.15 -54.98 37.43
C SER A 201 31.14 -55.59 36.44
N PHE A 202 31.23 -56.92 36.39
CA PHE A 202 32.07 -57.64 35.42
C PHE A 202 31.63 -57.41 33.97
N LEU A 203 30.34 -57.60 33.66
CA LEU A 203 29.80 -57.37 32.32
C LEU A 203 30.00 -55.92 31.85
N LYS A 204 29.78 -54.94 32.73
CA LYS A 204 29.95 -53.53 32.37
C LYS A 204 31.41 -53.14 32.15
N THR A 205 32.34 -53.75 32.89
CA THR A 205 33.77 -53.58 32.61
C THR A 205 34.14 -54.13 31.23
N LEU A 206 33.63 -55.30 30.84
CA LEU A 206 33.88 -55.87 29.51
C LEU A 206 33.28 -55.03 28.37
N ASP A 207 32.08 -54.48 28.57
CA ASP A 207 31.43 -53.57 27.63
C ASP A 207 32.24 -52.28 27.43
N THR A 208 32.68 -51.67 28.55
CA THR A 208 33.54 -50.47 28.52
C THR A 208 34.88 -50.73 27.82
N TYR A 209 35.47 -51.91 28.00
CA TYR A 209 36.69 -52.30 27.29
C TYR A 209 36.51 -52.35 25.78
N LYS A 210 35.34 -52.81 25.32
CA LYS A 210 35.01 -52.90 23.90
C LYS A 210 34.79 -51.53 23.27
N ASP A 211 34.14 -50.62 23.98
CA ASP A 211 33.81 -49.28 23.47
C ASP A 211 34.96 -48.28 23.58
N SER A 212 35.85 -48.43 24.58
CA SER A 212 36.92 -47.46 24.86
C SER A 212 38.24 -47.75 24.13
N ILE A 213 38.42 -48.97 23.60
CA ILE A 213 39.67 -49.41 22.95
C ILE A 213 39.44 -49.53 21.44
N ASP A 214 39.67 -48.42 20.73
CA ASP A 214 39.78 -48.40 19.26
C ASP A 214 41.27 -48.40 18.84
N LYS A 215 41.57 -48.78 17.59
CA LYS A 215 42.95 -48.98 17.06
C LYS A 215 43.87 -47.77 17.20
N ASN A 216 43.34 -46.58 17.42
CA ASN A 216 44.08 -45.31 17.47
C ASN A 216 44.11 -44.66 18.87
N THR A 217 43.54 -45.28 19.91
CA THR A 217 43.46 -44.66 21.24
C THR A 217 44.62 -45.10 22.14
N THR A 218 45.54 -44.19 22.43
CA THR A 218 46.58 -44.41 23.45
C THR A 218 46.03 -44.02 24.82
N ILE A 219 45.76 -45.03 25.65
CA ILE A 219 45.21 -44.85 26.99
C ILE A 219 46.36 -44.84 28.01
N ILE A 220 46.54 -43.73 28.74
CA ILE A 220 47.50 -43.61 29.84
C ILE A 220 46.72 -43.77 31.16
N LEU A 221 46.92 -44.90 31.85
CA LEU A 221 46.24 -45.21 33.11
C LEU A 221 47.23 -45.64 34.18
N ASP A 222 46.93 -45.26 35.41
CA ASP A 222 47.67 -45.71 36.59
C ASP A 222 47.39 -47.19 36.88
N THR A 223 48.43 -47.88 37.34
CA THR A 223 48.44 -49.31 37.67
C THR A 223 47.44 -49.64 38.77
N ASN A 224 47.01 -48.68 39.60
CA ASN A 224 46.06 -48.89 40.68
C ASN A 224 44.58 -48.64 40.29
N SER A 225 44.27 -48.43 39.02
CA SER A 225 42.89 -48.20 38.58
C SER A 225 42.00 -49.44 38.73
N ASP A 226 40.77 -49.24 39.22
CA ASP A 226 39.70 -50.26 39.28
C ASP A 226 39.40 -50.91 37.93
N TYR A 227 39.74 -50.22 36.83
CA TYR A 227 39.66 -50.73 35.47
C TYR A 227 40.35 -52.09 35.36
N PHE A 228 41.59 -52.26 35.84
CA PHE A 228 42.34 -53.52 35.70
C PHE A 228 41.98 -54.64 36.68
N LYS A 229 41.00 -54.44 37.58
CA LYS A 229 40.68 -55.39 38.68
C LYS A 229 40.41 -56.81 38.19
N TYR A 230 39.69 -56.96 37.08
CA TYR A 230 39.35 -58.27 36.51
C TYR A 230 40.45 -58.85 35.63
N LEU A 231 41.25 -58.02 34.94
CA LEU A 231 42.40 -58.47 34.14
C LEU A 231 43.56 -58.98 35.03
N LYS A 232 43.76 -58.37 36.20
CA LYS A 232 44.76 -58.80 37.18
C LYS A 232 44.38 -60.09 37.89
N LYS A 233 43.09 -60.30 38.18
CA LYS A 233 42.60 -61.52 38.86
C LYS A 233 42.85 -62.80 38.07
N ILE A 234 42.90 -62.72 36.74
CA ILE A 234 43.22 -63.88 35.88
C ILE A 234 44.70 -64.31 36.05
N LYS A 235 45.56 -63.46 36.62
CA LYS A 235 47.02 -63.68 36.73
C LYS A 235 47.52 -64.21 38.09
N SER A 236 46.64 -64.61 39.02
CA SER A 236 47.02 -65.32 40.27
C SER A 236 46.10 -66.54 40.42
N SER A 237 46.50 -67.81 40.32
CA SER A 237 47.66 -68.56 40.86
C SER A 237 47.73 -69.95 40.14
N PRO A 238 48.71 -70.87 40.37
CA PRO A 238 49.71 -70.84 41.44
C PRO A 238 51.19 -71.00 41.02
N GLN A 239 52.02 -70.34 41.83
CA GLN A 239 53.36 -70.80 42.19
C GLN A 239 53.35 -72.26 42.63
N SER A 240 54.35 -73.01 42.21
CA SER A 240 54.88 -74.20 42.88
C SER A 240 56.35 -74.38 42.43
N PRO A 241 57.16 -75.05 43.25
CA PRO A 241 58.51 -74.64 43.67
C PRO A 241 59.61 -74.70 42.59
#